data_AF-A0ABD6ML75-F1
#
_entry.id   AF-A0ABD6ML75-F1
#
_cell.length_a   1.000
_cell.length_b   1.000
_cell.length_c   1.000
_cell.angle_alpha   90.00
_cell.angle_beta   90.00
_cell.angle_gamma   90.00
#
_symmetry.space_group_name_H-M   'P 1'
#
loop_
_entity.id
_entity.type
_entity.pdbx_description
1 polymer ?
#
loop_
_entity_poly.entity_id
_entity_poly.type
_entity_poly.pdbx_seq_one_letter_code
_entity_poly.pdbx_strand_id
1 'polypeptide(L)'
;MERDFRGADLSGGDFSNAWFTDAVLAGVRLVGASLYRADLRSADLTGADLTGGDLVRANLDEAVLRSARLDGADLVRASLCDADASGASFRGARFLGASLVDTDMRGADLTNAVLDENYFEIKVDDSTVMHGLTGTVFGPITVFSGESSRELADSELEAWVAERGGRVQVIPPYRTPQQSNDPEPTAD
;
A
#
# COMPACT_ATOMS: atom_id res chain seq x y z
N MET A 1 21.52 -21.27 -1.21
CA MET A 1 21.81 -20.70 0.12
C MET A 1 20.53 -20.07 0.59
N GLU A 2 20.04 -20.46 1.76
CA GLU A 2 18.86 -19.85 2.37
C GLU A 2 19.23 -18.42 2.80
N ARG A 3 18.45 -17.43 2.37
CA ARG A 3 18.66 -16.01 2.69
C ARG A 3 17.88 -15.69 3.97
N ASP A 4 18.39 -16.17 5.09
CA ASP A 4 17.79 -16.00 6.41
C ASP A 4 18.48 -14.86 7.18
N PHE A 5 17.70 -13.85 7.53
CA PHE A 5 18.08 -12.64 8.24
C PHE A 5 17.18 -12.40 9.47
N ARG A 6 16.49 -13.43 9.95
CA ARG A 6 15.53 -13.30 11.06
C ARG A 6 16.15 -12.62 12.26
N GLY A 7 15.48 -11.57 12.73
CA GLY A 7 15.90 -10.79 13.90
C GLY A 7 17.24 -10.06 13.76
N ALA A 8 17.85 -10.04 12.57
CA ALA A 8 19.10 -9.33 12.35
C ALA A 8 18.89 -7.81 12.47
N ASP A 9 19.93 -7.09 12.89
CA ASP A 9 19.94 -5.63 12.83
C ASP A 9 20.74 -5.17 11.61
N LEU A 10 20.01 -4.61 10.65
CA LEU A 10 20.48 -4.07 9.38
C LEU A 10 20.14 -2.56 9.28
N SER A 11 19.84 -1.91 10.41
CA SER A 11 19.44 -0.50 10.46
C SER A 11 20.49 0.42 9.82
N GLY A 12 20.04 1.41 9.05
CA GLY A 12 20.90 2.37 8.35
C GLY A 12 21.78 1.78 7.24
N GLY A 13 21.64 0.48 6.93
CA GLY A 13 22.38 -0.15 5.85
C GLY A 13 21.93 0.33 4.47
N ASP A 14 22.84 0.25 3.50
CA ASP A 14 22.52 0.47 2.09
C ASP A 14 22.32 -0.88 1.40
N PHE A 15 21.07 -1.16 1.05
CA PHE A 15 20.63 -2.34 0.31
C PHE A 15 19.95 -1.93 -1.00
N SER A 16 20.33 -0.78 -1.56
CA SER A 16 19.80 -0.31 -2.83
C SER A 16 20.07 -1.34 -3.93
N ASN A 17 19.03 -1.71 -4.68
CA ASN A 17 19.05 -2.75 -5.72
C ASN A 17 19.40 -4.17 -5.21
N ALA A 18 19.36 -4.42 -3.90
CA ALA A 18 19.61 -5.75 -3.35
C ALA A 18 18.49 -6.72 -3.74
N TRP A 19 18.84 -8.02 -3.77
CA TRP A 19 17.89 -9.09 -4.04
C TRP A 19 17.59 -9.84 -2.73
N PHE A 20 16.38 -9.66 -2.25
CA PHE A 20 15.78 -10.33 -1.10
C PHE A 20 14.55 -11.17 -1.49
N THR A 21 14.36 -11.46 -2.78
CA THR A 21 13.31 -12.38 -3.23
C THR A 21 13.37 -13.68 -2.43
N ASP A 22 12.22 -14.11 -1.91
CA ASP A 22 12.03 -15.29 -1.04
C ASP A 22 12.88 -15.28 0.24
N ALA A 23 13.43 -14.14 0.67
CA ALA A 23 14.24 -14.06 1.88
C ALA A 23 13.38 -14.13 3.14
N VAL A 24 13.95 -14.70 4.20
CA VAL A 24 13.34 -14.72 5.53
C VAL A 24 13.87 -13.54 6.32
N LEU A 25 13.07 -12.50 6.45
CA LEU A 25 13.36 -11.22 7.11
C LEU A 25 12.48 -11.00 8.36
N ALA A 26 11.83 -12.04 8.87
CA ALA A 26 10.91 -11.91 9.99
C ALA A 26 11.62 -11.30 11.23
N GLY A 27 11.03 -10.24 11.78
CA GLY A 27 11.57 -9.49 12.90
C GLY A 27 12.88 -8.73 12.63
N VAL A 28 13.34 -8.62 11.37
CA VAL A 28 14.54 -7.87 11.02
C VAL A 28 14.37 -6.39 11.37
N ARG A 29 15.45 -5.73 11.79
CA ARG A 29 15.50 -4.27 11.94
C ARG A 29 16.17 -3.66 10.72
N LEU A 30 15.43 -2.86 9.97
CA LEU A 30 15.83 -2.10 8.79
C LEU A 30 15.55 -0.60 9.00
N VAL A 31 15.61 -0.12 10.25
CA VAL A 31 15.28 1.26 10.60
C VAL A 31 16.20 2.21 9.84
N GLY A 32 15.61 3.12 9.05
CA GLY A 32 16.33 4.08 8.21
C GLY A 32 17.23 3.46 7.14
N ALA A 33 17.06 2.18 6.81
CA ALA A 33 17.84 1.52 5.77
C ALA A 33 17.40 2.01 4.37
N SER A 34 18.35 2.02 3.42
CA SER A 34 18.04 2.22 2.00
C SER A 34 17.71 0.89 1.34
N LEU A 35 16.48 0.76 0.85
CA LEU A 35 15.96 -0.35 0.04
C LEU A 35 15.55 0.17 -1.35
N TYR A 36 16.14 1.28 -1.80
CA TYR A 36 15.89 1.88 -3.10
C TYR A 36 16.00 0.83 -4.21
N ARG A 37 14.90 0.56 -4.93
CA ARG A 37 14.81 -0.48 -5.98
C ARG A 37 15.20 -1.90 -5.52
N ALA A 38 15.15 -2.20 -4.23
CA ALA A 38 15.36 -3.56 -3.75
C ALA A 38 14.22 -4.47 -4.23
N ASP A 39 14.54 -5.74 -4.51
CA ASP A 39 13.57 -6.78 -4.85
C ASP A 39 13.31 -7.62 -3.60
N LEU A 40 12.18 -7.40 -2.95
CA LEU A 40 11.67 -8.08 -1.75
C LEU A 40 10.46 -8.97 -2.07
N ARG A 41 10.29 -9.37 -3.33
CA ARG A 41 9.16 -10.20 -3.75
C ARG A 41 9.07 -11.48 -2.92
N SER A 42 7.86 -11.79 -2.45
CA SER A 42 7.57 -12.98 -1.66
C SER A 42 8.41 -13.11 -0.37
N ALA A 43 9.08 -12.04 0.08
CA ALA A 43 9.89 -12.06 1.28
C ALA A 43 9.01 -12.08 2.54
N ASP A 44 9.45 -12.80 3.57
CA ASP A 44 8.79 -12.79 4.87
C ASP A 44 9.34 -11.65 5.74
N LEU A 45 8.60 -10.56 5.83
CA LEU A 45 8.89 -9.38 6.65
C LEU A 45 7.99 -9.33 7.90
N THR A 46 7.44 -10.46 8.35
CA THR A 46 6.54 -10.51 9.50
C THR A 46 7.20 -9.86 10.73
N GLY A 47 6.56 -8.82 11.28
CA GLY A 47 7.06 -8.08 12.43
C GLY A 47 8.37 -7.32 12.22
N ALA A 48 8.83 -7.15 10.98
CA ALA A 48 10.02 -6.36 10.67
C ALA A 48 9.83 -4.87 11.01
N ASP A 49 10.93 -4.19 11.34
CA ASP A 49 10.95 -2.75 11.60
C ASP A 49 11.68 -2.01 10.47
N LEU A 50 10.91 -1.41 9.57
CA LEU A 50 11.35 -0.58 8.45
C LEU A 50 11.06 0.91 8.70
N THR A 51 10.96 1.33 9.97
CA THR A 51 10.68 2.73 10.33
C THR A 51 11.64 3.68 9.63
N GLY A 52 11.10 4.66 8.89
CA GLY A 52 11.86 5.67 8.15
C GLY A 52 12.73 5.11 7.01
N GLY A 53 12.51 3.86 6.57
CA GLY A 53 13.24 3.27 5.45
C GLY A 53 12.91 3.95 4.11
N ASP A 54 13.91 3.97 3.22
CA ASP A 54 13.72 4.37 1.82
C ASP A 54 13.38 3.12 0.99
N LEU A 55 12.10 2.93 0.67
CA LEU A 55 11.59 1.86 -0.19
C LEU A 55 11.18 2.39 -1.56
N VAL A 56 11.74 3.53 -2.01
CA VAL A 56 11.39 4.13 -3.29
C VAL A 56 11.67 3.12 -4.41
N ARG A 57 10.63 2.81 -5.19
CA ARG A 57 10.65 1.81 -6.28
C ARG A 57 11.03 0.40 -5.85
N ALA A 58 10.94 0.07 -4.56
CA ALA A 58 11.11 -1.31 -4.11
C ALA A 58 9.97 -2.20 -4.64
N ASN A 59 10.27 -3.46 -4.91
CA ASN A 59 9.26 -4.45 -5.23
C ASN A 59 9.00 -5.30 -3.97
N LEU A 60 7.80 -5.20 -3.40
CA LEU A 60 7.28 -5.97 -2.27
C LEU A 60 6.08 -6.83 -2.70
N ASP A 61 5.94 -7.13 -4.00
CA ASP A 61 4.85 -7.97 -4.49
C ASP A 61 4.86 -9.32 -3.77
N GLU A 62 3.69 -9.80 -3.34
CA GLU A 62 3.49 -11.04 -2.60
C GLU A 62 4.24 -11.11 -1.24
N ALA A 63 4.83 -10.02 -0.76
CA ALA A 63 5.57 -10.00 0.50
C ALA A 63 4.63 -10.18 1.71
N VAL A 64 5.14 -10.82 2.76
CA VAL A 64 4.41 -10.99 4.03
C VAL A 64 4.87 -9.90 5.00
N LEU A 65 4.08 -8.85 5.15
CA LEU A 65 4.32 -7.67 6.00
C LEU A 65 3.49 -7.67 7.29
N ARG A 66 2.95 -8.84 7.70
CA ARG A 66 2.09 -8.96 8.88
C ARG A 66 2.71 -8.29 10.10
N SER A 67 2.00 -7.33 10.69
CA SER A 67 2.48 -6.58 11.88
C SER A 67 3.84 -5.88 11.72
N ALA A 68 4.31 -5.65 10.49
CA ALA A 68 5.53 -4.90 10.23
C ALA A 68 5.34 -3.40 10.54
N ARG A 69 6.42 -2.71 10.89
CA ARG A 69 6.42 -1.26 11.14
C ARG A 69 7.10 -0.54 9.99
N LEU A 70 6.36 0.25 9.24
CA LEU A 70 6.80 1.10 8.13
C LEU A 70 6.48 2.58 8.41
N ASP A 71 6.49 2.96 9.69
CA ASP A 71 6.19 4.32 10.11
C ASP A 71 7.18 5.30 9.48
N GLY A 72 6.67 6.34 8.81
CA GLY A 72 7.47 7.34 8.11
C GLY A 72 8.29 6.81 6.93
N ALA A 73 8.06 5.57 6.48
CA ALA A 73 8.77 5.01 5.33
C ALA A 73 8.36 5.71 4.03
N ASP A 74 9.30 5.79 3.08
CA ASP A 74 9.04 6.30 1.74
C ASP A 74 8.82 5.12 0.77
N LEU A 75 7.56 4.91 0.37
CA LEU A 75 7.12 3.85 -0.55
C LEU A 75 6.79 4.42 -1.94
N VAL A 76 7.39 5.57 -2.30
CA VAL A 76 7.11 6.22 -3.59
C VAL A 76 7.45 5.27 -4.75
N ARG A 77 6.44 4.98 -5.56
CA ARG A 77 6.50 4.08 -6.72
C ARG A 77 6.91 2.65 -6.37
N ALA A 78 6.77 2.25 -5.10
CA ALA A 78 6.90 0.86 -4.69
C ALA A 78 5.72 0.03 -5.22
N SER A 79 5.94 -1.26 -5.37
CA SER A 79 4.88 -2.23 -5.69
C SER A 79 4.63 -3.12 -4.49
N LEU A 80 3.38 -3.25 -4.05
CA LEU A 80 2.94 -4.12 -2.95
C LEU A 80 1.79 -5.02 -3.44
N CYS A 81 1.78 -5.37 -4.72
CA CYS A 81 0.69 -6.16 -5.30
C CYS A 81 0.60 -7.51 -4.59
N ASP A 82 -0.62 -7.93 -4.21
CA ASP A 82 -0.87 -9.19 -3.51
C ASP A 82 -0.12 -9.35 -2.16
N ALA A 83 0.47 -8.29 -1.61
CA ALA A 83 1.17 -8.35 -0.34
C ALA A 83 0.19 -8.50 0.85
N ASP A 84 0.62 -9.19 1.89
CA ASP A 84 -0.11 -9.29 3.15
C ASP A 84 0.45 -8.32 4.19
N ALA A 85 -0.14 -7.14 4.29
CA ALA A 85 0.21 -6.11 5.27
C ALA A 85 -0.81 -6.05 6.43
N SER A 86 -1.44 -7.18 6.77
CA SER A 86 -2.41 -7.22 7.87
C SER A 86 -1.77 -6.83 9.20
N GLY A 87 -2.41 -5.89 9.91
CA GLY A 87 -1.89 -5.33 11.17
C GLY A 87 -0.60 -4.50 11.05
N ALA A 88 -0.12 -4.22 9.83
CA ALA A 88 1.09 -3.40 9.65
C ALA A 88 0.84 -1.93 10.01
N SER A 89 1.89 -1.24 10.43
CA SER A 89 1.85 0.19 10.74
C SER A 89 2.51 0.97 9.61
N PHE A 90 1.79 1.92 9.02
CA PHE A 90 2.24 2.80 7.93
C PHE A 90 2.11 4.26 8.34
N ARG A 91 2.26 4.57 9.63
CA ARG A 91 1.94 5.89 10.15
C ARG A 91 2.86 6.93 9.53
N GLY A 92 2.30 7.94 8.86
CA GLY A 92 3.09 8.95 8.16
C GLY A 92 3.87 8.45 6.94
N ALA A 93 3.62 7.23 6.46
CA ALA A 93 4.26 6.70 5.27
C ALA A 93 3.79 7.42 4.01
N ARG A 94 4.65 7.46 2.98
CA ARG A 94 4.39 8.12 1.70
C ARG A 94 4.19 7.09 0.61
N PHE A 95 3.04 7.11 -0.05
CA PHE A 95 2.73 6.31 -1.23
C PHE A 95 2.47 7.28 -2.37
N LEU A 96 3.47 7.78 -3.08
CA LEU A 96 3.21 8.51 -4.34
C LEU A 96 3.46 7.55 -5.50
N GLY A 97 2.45 7.30 -6.33
CA GLY A 97 2.52 6.41 -7.49
C GLY A 97 2.83 4.94 -7.16
N ALA A 98 2.61 4.52 -5.92
CA ALA A 98 2.70 3.13 -5.48
C ALA A 98 1.54 2.30 -6.03
N SER A 99 1.79 1.00 -6.21
CA SER A 99 0.74 0.03 -6.54
C SER A 99 0.40 -0.78 -5.30
N LEU A 100 -0.86 -0.72 -4.87
CA LEU A 100 -1.40 -1.46 -3.71
C LEU A 100 -2.51 -2.42 -4.14
N VAL A 101 -2.42 -2.92 -5.38
CA VAL A 101 -3.43 -3.81 -5.96
C VAL A 101 -3.50 -5.09 -5.15
N ASP A 102 -4.70 -5.44 -4.71
CA ASP A 102 -4.98 -6.65 -3.94
C ASP A 102 -4.25 -6.78 -2.60
N THR A 103 -3.61 -5.71 -2.10
CA THR A 103 -2.89 -5.70 -0.83
C THR A 103 -3.86 -5.85 0.36
N ASP A 104 -3.56 -6.78 1.27
CA ASP A 104 -4.30 -6.93 2.52
C ASP A 104 -3.82 -5.94 3.57
N MET A 105 -4.65 -4.97 3.93
CA MET A 105 -4.40 -3.96 4.96
C MET A 105 -5.43 -4.03 6.10
N ARG A 106 -6.05 -5.20 6.32
CA ARG A 106 -6.95 -5.43 7.46
C ARG A 106 -6.23 -5.19 8.78
N GLY A 107 -6.81 -4.38 9.65
CA GLY A 107 -6.20 -3.94 10.91
C GLY A 107 -4.92 -3.11 10.79
N ALA A 108 -4.54 -2.67 9.59
CA ALA A 108 -3.38 -1.80 9.42
C ALA A 108 -3.63 -0.37 9.96
N ASP A 109 -2.57 0.33 10.31
CA ASP A 109 -2.61 1.73 10.75
C ASP A 109 -2.02 2.67 9.70
N LEU A 110 -2.90 3.41 9.00
CA LEU A 110 -2.55 4.41 7.98
C LEU A 110 -2.58 5.84 8.55
N THR A 111 -2.47 6.02 9.87
CA THR A 111 -2.56 7.33 10.51
C THR A 111 -1.58 8.31 9.86
N ASN A 112 -2.07 9.44 9.38
CA ASN A 112 -1.28 10.48 8.70
C ASN A 112 -0.49 10.01 7.47
N ALA A 113 -0.77 8.81 6.92
CA ALA A 113 -0.17 8.40 5.66
C ALA A 113 -0.64 9.34 4.53
N VAL A 114 0.22 9.49 3.52
CA VAL A 114 -0.04 10.37 2.37
C VAL A 114 -0.10 9.50 1.12
N LEU A 115 -1.25 9.57 0.45
CA LEU A 115 -1.53 8.93 -0.82
C LEU A 115 -1.44 9.99 -1.93
N ASP A 116 -0.84 9.66 -3.06
CA ASP A 116 -0.91 10.51 -4.24
C ASP A 116 -0.77 9.64 -5.49
N GLU A 117 -1.74 9.68 -6.38
CA GLU A 117 -1.73 8.95 -7.66
C GLU A 117 -1.44 7.43 -7.54
N ASN A 118 -1.98 6.75 -6.50
CA ASN A 118 -1.78 5.30 -6.31
C ASN A 118 -2.96 4.45 -6.77
N TYR A 119 -2.68 3.23 -7.22
CA TYR A 119 -3.69 2.17 -7.30
C TYR A 119 -3.97 1.67 -5.89
N PHE A 120 -5.08 2.13 -5.31
CA PHE A 120 -5.48 1.90 -3.93
C PHE A 120 -6.53 0.78 -3.85
N GLU A 121 -6.25 -0.34 -4.52
CA GLU A 121 -7.14 -1.51 -4.58
C GLU A 121 -6.91 -2.46 -3.40
N ILE A 122 -7.10 -1.93 -2.19
CA ILE A 122 -6.76 -2.61 -0.94
C ILE A 122 -7.93 -3.32 -0.28
N LYS A 123 -7.62 -4.33 0.55
CA LYS A 123 -8.56 -5.02 1.44
C LYS A 123 -8.43 -4.44 2.85
N VAL A 124 -9.54 -4.01 3.44
CA VAL A 124 -9.59 -3.39 4.78
C VAL A 124 -10.74 -3.94 5.58
N ASP A 125 -10.77 -3.67 6.89
CA ASP A 125 -11.90 -3.99 7.76
C ASP A 125 -12.19 -2.86 8.75
N ASP A 126 -13.11 -3.09 9.69
CA ASP A 126 -13.49 -2.10 10.70
C ASP A 126 -12.36 -1.75 11.68
N SER A 127 -11.29 -2.54 11.74
CA SER A 127 -10.13 -2.28 12.58
C SER A 127 -9.02 -1.47 11.88
N THR A 128 -9.09 -1.30 10.55
CA THR A 128 -8.14 -0.47 9.81
C THR A 128 -8.28 1.01 10.20
N VAL A 129 -7.16 1.63 10.61
CA VAL A 129 -7.10 3.01 11.09
C VAL A 129 -6.71 3.95 9.94
N MET A 130 -7.49 5.02 9.73
CA MET A 130 -7.26 5.99 8.64
C MET A 130 -7.26 7.45 9.11
N HIS A 131 -7.07 7.68 10.41
CA HIS A 131 -7.08 9.02 10.97
C HIS A 131 -5.99 9.90 10.35
N GLY A 132 -6.36 11.03 9.76
CA GLY A 132 -5.40 11.94 9.11
C GLY A 132 -4.81 11.40 7.80
N LEU A 133 -5.27 10.23 7.30
CA LEU A 133 -4.94 9.77 5.95
C LEU A 133 -5.34 10.86 4.95
N THR A 134 -4.44 11.25 4.06
CA THR A 134 -4.74 12.27 3.05
C THR A 134 -4.30 11.84 1.67
N GLY A 135 -4.91 12.39 0.61
CA GLY A 135 -4.37 12.20 -0.73
C GLY A 135 -5.33 12.05 -1.89
N THR A 136 -4.78 11.55 -2.99
CA THR A 136 -5.53 11.11 -4.17
C THR A 136 -5.33 9.61 -4.42
N VAL A 137 -6.39 8.94 -4.88
CA VAL A 137 -6.38 7.48 -5.08
C VAL A 137 -7.14 7.07 -6.33
N PHE A 138 -6.71 5.98 -6.96
CA PHE A 138 -7.50 5.19 -7.90
C PHE A 138 -8.04 3.98 -7.14
N GLY A 139 -9.37 3.88 -6.97
CA GLY A 139 -10.03 2.77 -6.28
C GLY A 139 -10.50 1.66 -7.24
N PRO A 140 -11.30 0.68 -6.78
CA PRO A 140 -12.07 0.65 -5.52
C PRO A 140 -11.28 0.10 -4.30
N ILE A 141 -11.87 0.06 -3.10
CA ILE A 141 -11.39 -0.78 -1.98
C ILE A 141 -12.39 -1.90 -1.68
N THR A 142 -11.93 -2.99 -1.07
CA THR A 142 -12.81 -4.02 -0.51
C THR A 142 -12.82 -3.94 1.01
N VAL A 143 -14.01 -3.76 1.60
CA VAL A 143 -14.21 -3.70 3.06
C VAL A 143 -14.81 -5.02 3.55
N PHE A 144 -14.15 -5.65 4.52
CA PHE A 144 -14.59 -6.87 5.19
C PHE A 144 -15.28 -6.57 6.52
N SER A 145 -16.37 -7.27 6.80
CA SER A 145 -17.11 -7.22 8.06
C SER A 145 -17.52 -8.64 8.43
N GLY A 146 -16.72 -9.29 9.28
CA GLY A 146 -16.89 -10.72 9.59
C GLY A 146 -16.66 -11.58 8.34
N GLU A 147 -17.64 -12.41 7.98
CA GLU A 147 -17.59 -13.28 6.80
C GLU A 147 -18.04 -12.59 5.50
N SER A 148 -18.54 -11.36 5.57
CA SER A 148 -19.01 -10.60 4.40
C SER A 148 -17.96 -9.60 3.92
N SER A 149 -17.98 -9.29 2.63
CA SER A 149 -17.22 -8.18 2.04
C SER A 149 -18.10 -7.35 1.10
N ARG A 150 -17.72 -6.09 0.91
CA ARG A 150 -18.32 -5.19 -0.07
C ARG A 150 -17.25 -4.29 -0.68
N GLU A 151 -17.45 -3.95 -1.94
CA GLU A 151 -16.60 -2.99 -2.64
C GLU A 151 -17.08 -1.56 -2.37
N LEU A 152 -16.15 -0.63 -2.23
CA LEU A 152 -16.40 0.81 -2.16
C LEU A 152 -15.62 1.54 -3.24
N ALA A 153 -16.35 2.28 -4.07
CA ALA A 153 -15.79 3.10 -5.14
C ALA A 153 -16.21 4.56 -5.00
N ASP A 154 -15.51 5.44 -5.73
CA ASP A 154 -15.89 6.85 -5.90
C ASP A 154 -16.28 7.55 -4.58
N SER A 155 -17.47 8.16 -4.53
CA SER A 155 -17.95 8.90 -3.36
C SER A 155 -18.16 8.04 -2.12
N GLU A 156 -18.44 6.74 -2.27
CA GLU A 156 -18.62 5.84 -1.12
C GLU A 156 -17.29 5.57 -0.43
N LEU A 157 -16.21 5.43 -1.21
CA LEU A 157 -14.86 5.34 -0.70
C LEU A 157 -14.45 6.64 0.02
N GLU A 158 -14.66 7.80 -0.61
CA GLU A 158 -14.36 9.10 0.02
C GLU A 158 -15.09 9.29 1.35
N ALA A 159 -16.39 8.98 1.39
CA ALA A 159 -17.20 9.09 2.60
C ALA A 159 -16.72 8.14 3.71
N TRP A 160 -16.42 6.90 3.37
CA TRP A 160 -15.97 5.90 4.34
C TRP A 160 -14.62 6.25 4.97
N VAL A 161 -13.70 6.83 4.19
CA VAL A 161 -12.44 7.38 4.71
C VAL A 161 -12.67 8.62 5.57
N ALA A 162 -13.58 9.51 5.17
CA ALA A 162 -13.92 10.72 5.92
C ALA A 162 -14.52 10.41 7.30
N GLU A 163 -15.41 9.41 7.38
CA GLU A 163 -15.97 8.91 8.66
C GLU A 163 -14.89 8.41 9.62
N ARG A 164 -13.73 7.97 9.10
CA ARG A 164 -12.58 7.49 9.86
C ARG A 164 -11.53 8.57 10.13
N GLY A 165 -11.85 9.83 9.83
CA GLY A 165 -11.00 10.99 10.07
C GLY A 165 -9.90 11.18 9.02
N GLY A 166 -9.97 10.48 7.89
CA GLY A 166 -9.14 10.74 6.72
C GLY A 166 -9.78 11.73 5.74
N ARG A 167 -9.09 12.03 4.66
CA ARG A 167 -9.57 12.83 3.54
C ARG A 167 -8.84 12.43 2.27
N VAL A 168 -9.49 11.63 1.44
CA VAL A 168 -8.99 11.27 0.11
C VAL A 168 -9.92 11.82 -0.96
N GLN A 169 -9.38 12.01 -2.16
CA GLN A 169 -10.14 12.24 -3.37
C GLN A 169 -9.93 11.06 -4.32
N VAL A 170 -11.01 10.47 -4.79
CA VAL A 170 -10.96 9.40 -5.79
C VAL A 170 -10.83 10.03 -7.16
N ILE A 171 -9.80 9.62 -7.90
CA ILE A 171 -9.62 10.02 -9.29
C ILE A 171 -10.40 9.03 -10.16
N PRO A 172 -11.41 9.48 -10.92
CA PRO A 172 -12.17 8.60 -11.79
C PRO A 172 -11.23 7.98 -12.84
N PRO A 173 -11.47 6.72 -13.25
CA PRO A 173 -10.70 6.12 -14.34
C PRO A 173 -10.85 6.99 -15.59
N TYR A 174 -9.75 7.15 -16.33
CA TYR A 174 -9.74 7.94 -17.56
C TYR A 174 -10.79 7.38 -18.54
N ARG A 175 -11.96 8.02 -18.63
CA ARG A 175 -12.90 7.75 -19.73
C ARG A 175 -12.26 8.31 -20.99
N THR A 176 -11.73 7.45 -21.84
CA THR A 176 -11.46 7.85 -23.23
C THR A 176 -12.75 8.44 -23.82
N PRO A 177 -12.69 9.60 -24.50
CA PRO A 177 -13.85 10.20 -25.15
C PRO A 177 -14.26 9.35 -26.36
N GLN A 178 -14.94 8.22 -26.14
CA GLN A 178 -15.53 7.39 -27.21
C GLN A 178 -16.62 6.43 -26.73
N GLN A 179 -17.47 6.87 -25.79
CA GLN A 179 -18.78 6.22 -25.54
C GLN A 179 -19.90 7.26 -25.32
N SER A 180 -19.85 8.38 -26.06
CA SER A 180 -21.05 9.17 -26.32
C SER A 180 -21.78 8.53 -27.52
N ASN A 181 -22.70 7.60 -27.25
CA ASN A 181 -23.70 7.15 -28.23
C ASN A 181 -24.78 8.24 -28.39
N ASP A 182 -24.36 9.45 -28.74
CA ASP A 182 -25.31 10.45 -29.22
C ASP A 182 -25.56 10.17 -30.71
N PRO A 183 -26.81 9.93 -31.13
CA PRO A 183 -27.10 9.72 -32.54
C PRO A 183 -26.76 10.99 -33.33
N GLU A 184 -25.99 10.84 -34.42
CA GLU A 184 -25.69 11.92 -35.35
C GLU A 184 -26.98 12.62 -35.79
N PRO A 185 -27.03 13.96 -35.83
CA PRO A 185 -28.19 14.66 -36.36
C PRO A 185 -28.33 14.32 -37.85
N THR A 186 -29.47 13.75 -38.22
CA THR A 186 -29.85 13.54 -39.61
C THR A 186 -29.93 14.91 -40.29
N ALA A 187 -29.07 15.13 -41.28
CA ALA A 187 -29.17 16.29 -42.16
C ALA A 187 -30.37 16.13 -43.09
N ASP A 188 -31.29 17.09 -43.03
CA ASP A 188 -32.30 17.36 -44.07
C ASP A 188 -31.64 17.99 -45.31
#